data_AF-A0A803L9K1-F1
#
_entry.id   AF-A0A803L9K1-F1
#
_cell.length_a   1.000
_cell.length_b   1.000
_cell.length_c   1.000
_cell.angle_alpha   90.00
_cell.angle_beta   90.00
_cell.angle_gamma   90.00
#
_symmetry.space_group_name_H-M   'P 1'
#
loop_
_entity.id
_entity.type
_entity.pdbx_description
1 polymer ?
#
loop_
_entity_poly.entity_id
_entity_poly.type
_entity_poly.pdbx_seq_one_letter_code
_entity_poly.pdbx_strand_id
1 'polypeptide(L)'
;MTTKVLFVSFLVLVLATDAAYGGSIPIYWGQGRESTLSQACSTKLYSHVNIAFLSKFGKGRTPMLDLATHCNPSTGGCRFLSNEIKYCQSIGVKVLLSIGGNGADYTLNSPIEAKDLANYLWNNFLGGYSRTRPFDNVVLDGIDFYIQSGPTKYYDLLARYLAAYNTKSPRKVYLSAAPQCLIPDKHLDAALNTGLFDYVWVRFFNNPSCEYTAWNKKNFFKTWNYWTSIKARNVFLGLPASPKAADTGFIPVDVLKSQVLPVIKKSPKYGGVMLWSSVNHLLLSLPSSLSLIKKILIDSNYMISATNNVVMAGGGRRKLGHATPRDLFPSTSHANTETSQEVTPSPKPGVGGSGTSTQVLETYSNSPMGEVPTPVARRTLHPTGLWFDDNTVSTSITNIFQAHWREPWLNYEMVDKDTKTHWWNSFTKQYLWNVDLDALVKKEYEKKAHKRLKEITYNVSVRNKSVPRWMGECMFERIMEKRKDPESVQAEVVERIEEAKVQMQAQMEARFVTQLQDALKKEREEAATESKRMMETMLQNLFSNCSGGPPFQFRREDDPDMSGGGLGHQTPVS
;
A
#
# COMPACT_ATOMS: atom_id res chain seq x y z
N MET A 1 -48.48 13.12 -16.15
CA MET A 1 -47.05 13.12 -16.56
C MET A 1 -46.10 13.77 -15.54
N THR A 2 -46.57 14.50 -14.53
CA THR A 2 -45.75 15.26 -13.56
C THR A 2 -45.02 14.41 -12.51
N THR A 3 -45.54 13.25 -12.13
CA THR A 3 -44.96 12.41 -11.04
C THR A 3 -43.64 11.74 -11.40
N LYS A 4 -43.37 11.46 -12.69
CA LYS A 4 -42.11 10.83 -13.12
C LYS A 4 -40.92 11.81 -13.15
N VAL A 5 -41.16 13.12 -13.26
CA VAL A 5 -40.09 14.13 -13.30
C VAL A 5 -39.50 14.38 -11.91
N LEU A 6 -40.34 14.36 -10.87
CA LEU A 6 -39.89 14.53 -9.48
C LEU A 6 -38.98 13.38 -8.99
N PHE A 7 -39.28 12.15 -9.39
CA PHE A 7 -38.45 10.99 -9.01
C PHE A 7 -37.05 11.02 -9.63
N VAL A 8 -36.94 11.43 -10.90
CA VAL A 8 -35.64 11.62 -11.57
C VAL A 8 -34.86 12.79 -10.96
N SER A 9 -35.53 13.89 -10.61
CA SER A 9 -34.89 15.02 -9.95
C SER A 9 -34.37 14.70 -8.54
N PHE A 10 -35.00 13.78 -7.81
CA PHE A 10 -34.52 13.32 -6.50
C PHE A 10 -33.33 12.35 -6.65
N LEU A 11 -33.37 11.46 -7.65
CA LEU A 11 -32.27 10.53 -7.94
C LEU A 11 -30.99 11.26 -8.38
N VAL A 12 -31.12 12.34 -9.16
CA VAL A 12 -29.98 13.19 -9.57
C VAL A 12 -29.42 14.00 -8.39
N LEU A 13 -30.23 14.36 -7.39
CA LEU A 13 -29.72 15.02 -6.17
C LEU A 13 -28.94 14.04 -5.28
N VAL A 14 -29.36 12.77 -5.20
CA VAL A 14 -28.67 11.73 -4.41
C VAL A 14 -27.36 11.28 -5.08
N LEU A 15 -27.25 11.36 -6.40
CA LEU A 15 -25.99 11.11 -7.13
C LEU A 15 -25.04 12.32 -7.20
N ALA A 16 -25.43 13.47 -6.65
CA ALA A 16 -24.61 14.69 -6.62
C ALA A 16 -23.94 14.95 -5.26
N THR A 17 -24.17 14.11 -4.25
CA THR A 17 -23.66 14.29 -2.87
C THR A 17 -22.42 13.46 -2.53
N ASP A 18 -21.68 12.94 -3.52
CA ASP A 18 -20.37 12.30 -3.32
C ASP A 18 -19.21 13.30 -3.07
N ALA A 19 -19.53 14.57 -2.82
CA ALA A 19 -18.66 15.50 -2.10
C ALA A 19 -18.77 15.30 -0.58
N ALA A 20 -18.61 14.05 -0.12
CA ALA A 20 -18.44 13.78 1.30
C ALA A 20 -17.23 14.57 1.82
N TYR A 21 -17.35 15.22 2.97
CA TYR A 21 -16.30 16.08 3.58
C TYR A 21 -15.05 15.28 4.07
N GLY A 22 -14.86 14.06 3.58
CA GLY A 22 -13.72 13.20 3.79
C GLY A 22 -12.60 13.46 2.79
N GLY A 23 -11.37 13.58 3.29
CA GLY A 23 -10.20 13.73 2.43
C GLY A 23 -9.79 12.39 1.81
N SER A 24 -9.61 12.35 0.50
CA SER A 24 -9.09 11.20 -0.23
C SER A 24 -7.56 11.06 -0.08
N ILE A 25 -7.03 9.84 -0.18
CA ILE A 25 -5.59 9.57 -0.08
C ILE A 25 -5.04 9.09 -1.43
N PRO A 26 -4.27 9.92 -2.16
CA PRO A 26 -3.39 9.49 -3.24
C PRO A 26 -2.06 8.95 -2.71
N ILE A 27 -1.47 7.97 -3.39
CA ILE A 27 -0.15 7.43 -3.06
C ILE A 27 0.68 7.16 -4.33
N TYR A 28 2.00 7.33 -4.24
CA TYR A 28 2.95 6.88 -5.27
C TYR A 28 3.29 5.41 -5.04
N TRP A 29 3.48 4.61 -6.10
CA TRP A 29 3.88 3.20 -6.02
C TRP A 29 4.89 2.85 -7.12
N GLY A 30 5.95 2.12 -6.78
CA GLY A 30 6.90 1.53 -7.74
C GLY A 30 8.36 1.98 -7.58
N GLN A 31 8.76 2.55 -6.44
CA GLN A 31 10.10 3.14 -6.24
C GLN A 31 10.82 2.65 -4.98
N GLY A 32 10.18 1.84 -4.14
CA GLY A 32 10.75 1.34 -2.89
C GLY A 32 10.75 -0.18 -2.81
N ARG A 33 10.39 -0.69 -1.62
CA ARG A 33 10.14 -2.12 -1.35
C ARG A 33 8.68 -2.31 -0.94
N GLU A 34 7.79 -1.95 -1.86
CA GLU A 34 6.34 -2.06 -1.73
C GLU A 34 5.85 -3.50 -1.67
N SER A 35 4.60 -3.67 -1.20
CA SER A 35 3.76 -4.80 -1.56
C SER A 35 3.39 -4.76 -3.05
N THR A 36 2.75 -5.82 -3.56
CA THR A 36 2.19 -5.76 -4.92
C THR A 36 1.16 -4.64 -5.06
N LEU A 37 0.87 -4.21 -6.29
CA LEU A 37 -0.09 -3.15 -6.55
C LEU A 37 -1.50 -3.58 -6.13
N SER A 38 -1.87 -4.86 -6.36
CA SER A 38 -3.16 -5.40 -5.90
C SER A 38 -3.29 -5.34 -4.38
N GLN A 39 -2.22 -5.68 -3.64
CA GLN A 39 -2.22 -5.61 -2.17
C GLN A 39 -2.36 -4.17 -1.66
N ALA A 40 -1.71 -3.20 -2.31
CA ALA A 40 -1.87 -1.79 -1.96
C ALA A 40 -3.31 -1.32 -2.16
N CYS A 41 -3.93 -1.66 -3.30
CA CYS A 41 -5.33 -1.32 -3.59
C CYS A 41 -6.32 -2.06 -2.69
N SER A 42 -6.09 -3.34 -2.36
CA SER A 42 -6.99 -4.14 -1.53
C SER A 42 -7.16 -3.60 -0.10
N THR A 43 -6.25 -2.73 0.36
CA THR A 43 -6.40 -2.01 1.64
C THR A 43 -7.63 -1.11 1.68
N LYS A 44 -8.16 -0.67 0.51
CA LYS A 44 -9.22 0.34 0.35
C LYS A 44 -8.91 1.70 1.01
N LEU A 45 -7.64 1.96 1.34
CA LEU A 45 -7.20 3.22 1.95
C LEU A 45 -6.95 4.31 0.90
N TYR A 46 -6.62 3.90 -0.32
CA TYR A 46 -6.19 4.79 -1.40
C TYR A 46 -7.30 5.02 -2.42
N SER A 47 -7.43 6.27 -2.85
CA SER A 47 -8.35 6.72 -3.90
C SER A 47 -7.69 6.75 -5.28
N HIS A 48 -6.38 6.98 -5.29
CA HIS A 48 -5.53 7.11 -6.48
C HIS A 48 -4.19 6.44 -6.21
N VAL A 49 -3.65 5.76 -7.22
CA VAL A 49 -2.26 5.27 -7.22
C VAL A 49 -1.54 5.85 -8.43
N ASN A 50 -0.42 6.53 -8.17
CA ASN A 50 0.49 7.05 -9.18
C ASN A 50 1.63 6.04 -9.37
N ILE A 51 1.61 5.29 -10.48
CA ILE A 51 2.67 4.35 -10.84
C ILE A 51 3.91 5.17 -11.22
N ALA A 52 4.99 4.97 -10.47
CA ALA A 52 6.17 5.82 -10.44
C ALA A 52 7.41 5.03 -10.89
N PHE A 53 8.09 5.35 -11.99
CA PHE A 53 7.86 6.45 -12.94
C PHE A 53 8.11 6.06 -14.39
N LEU A 54 7.58 6.84 -15.34
CA LEU A 54 8.17 7.00 -16.66
C LEU A 54 9.31 8.03 -16.55
N SER A 55 10.50 7.56 -16.19
CA SER A 55 11.63 8.41 -15.75
C SER A 55 12.52 8.92 -16.88
N LYS A 56 12.36 8.42 -18.11
CA LYS A 56 13.15 8.85 -19.27
C LYS A 56 12.25 9.24 -20.44
N PHE A 57 12.46 10.44 -20.99
CA PHE A 57 11.84 10.93 -22.22
C PHE A 57 12.60 12.16 -22.79
N GLY A 58 12.17 12.65 -23.96
CA GLY A 58 12.81 13.76 -24.68
C GLY A 58 14.18 13.40 -25.27
N LYS A 59 14.81 14.34 -25.98
CA LYS A 59 16.04 14.13 -26.78
C LYS A 59 15.85 13.10 -27.91
N GLY A 60 14.65 13.05 -28.50
CA GLY A 60 14.32 12.15 -29.62
C GLY A 60 14.32 10.64 -29.32
N ARG A 61 14.47 10.21 -28.06
CA ARG A 61 14.49 8.78 -27.68
C ARG A 61 13.10 8.23 -27.35
N THR A 62 12.94 6.92 -27.46
CA THR A 62 11.79 6.19 -26.90
C THR A 62 11.72 6.38 -25.38
N PRO A 63 10.60 6.82 -24.81
CA PRO A 63 10.45 6.92 -23.36
C PRO A 63 10.61 5.57 -22.66
N MET A 64 11.14 5.57 -21.44
CA MET A 64 11.36 4.37 -20.64
C MET A 64 10.71 4.47 -19.27
N LEU A 65 10.14 3.34 -18.85
CA LEU A 65 9.63 3.11 -17.51
C LEU A 65 10.78 2.70 -16.58
N ASP A 66 10.67 3.04 -15.31
CA ASP A 66 11.55 2.60 -14.22
C ASP A 66 10.68 2.38 -12.98
N LEU A 67 10.43 1.11 -12.65
CA LEU A 67 9.72 0.69 -11.44
C LEU A 67 10.68 0.00 -10.44
N ALA A 68 11.94 0.41 -10.41
CA ALA A 68 12.99 -0.13 -9.55
C ALA A 68 13.03 -1.67 -9.55
N THR A 69 12.75 -2.32 -8.42
CA THR A 69 12.80 -3.78 -8.28
C THR A 69 11.49 -4.51 -8.62
N HIS A 70 10.41 -3.81 -8.98
CA HIS A 70 9.09 -4.43 -9.19
C HIS A 70 8.96 -5.15 -10.52
N CYS A 71 9.57 -4.62 -11.58
CA CYS A 71 9.58 -5.27 -12.88
C CYS A 71 10.68 -4.70 -13.78
N ASN A 72 11.13 -5.50 -14.75
CA ASN A 72 12.01 -5.04 -15.82
C ASN A 72 11.18 -4.76 -17.09
N PRO A 73 11.01 -3.49 -17.50
CA PRO A 73 10.24 -3.16 -18.70
C PRO A 73 10.94 -3.59 -19.99
N SER A 74 12.27 -3.62 -20.02
CA SER A 74 13.07 -4.00 -21.19
C SER A 74 12.89 -5.46 -21.60
N THR A 75 12.51 -6.34 -20.67
CA THR A 75 12.19 -7.75 -20.94
C THR A 75 10.68 -8.01 -21.05
N GLY A 76 9.84 -6.97 -21.00
CA GLY A 76 8.38 -7.11 -20.92
C GLY A 76 7.88 -7.61 -19.56
N GLY A 77 8.74 -7.68 -18.54
CA GLY A 77 8.42 -8.19 -17.20
C GLY A 77 7.37 -7.38 -16.44
N CYS A 78 6.98 -6.20 -16.92
CA CYS A 78 5.93 -5.36 -16.30
C CYS A 78 4.49 -5.73 -16.72
N ARG A 79 4.31 -6.67 -17.65
CA ARG A 79 2.97 -7.03 -18.19
C ARG A 79 2.00 -7.58 -17.13
N PHE A 80 2.49 -8.20 -16.05
CA PHE A 80 1.61 -8.72 -14.98
C PHE A 80 0.77 -7.61 -14.31
N LEU A 81 1.29 -6.37 -14.30
CA LEU A 81 0.59 -5.20 -13.75
C LEU A 81 -0.73 -4.93 -14.49
N SER A 82 -0.92 -5.41 -15.73
CA SER A 82 -2.19 -5.36 -16.46
C SER A 82 -3.37 -5.81 -15.60
N ASN A 83 -3.21 -6.92 -14.85
CA ASN A 83 -4.26 -7.48 -14.02
C ASN A 83 -4.37 -6.76 -12.66
N GLU A 84 -3.24 -6.36 -12.06
CA GLU A 84 -3.24 -5.61 -10.80
C GLU A 84 -3.91 -4.23 -10.96
N ILE A 85 -3.62 -3.54 -12.06
CA ILE A 85 -4.22 -2.25 -12.43
C ILE A 85 -5.73 -2.42 -12.67
N LYS A 86 -6.16 -3.44 -13.40
CA LYS A 86 -7.60 -3.76 -13.59
C LYS A 86 -8.30 -4.03 -12.27
N TYR A 87 -7.65 -4.73 -11.34
CA TYR A 87 -8.18 -4.97 -9.99
C TYR A 87 -8.35 -3.66 -9.20
N CYS A 88 -7.33 -2.79 -9.17
CA CYS A 88 -7.43 -1.46 -8.56
C CYS A 88 -8.62 -0.66 -9.13
N GLN A 89 -8.73 -0.62 -10.45
CA GLN A 89 -9.80 0.09 -11.16
C GLN A 89 -11.19 -0.51 -10.88
N SER A 90 -11.32 -1.84 -10.77
CA SER A 90 -12.62 -2.49 -10.49
C SER A 90 -13.14 -2.22 -9.09
N ILE A 91 -12.27 -1.91 -8.13
CA ILE A 91 -12.64 -1.47 -6.77
C ILE A 91 -12.66 0.06 -6.60
N GLY A 92 -12.62 0.82 -7.70
CA GLY A 92 -12.81 2.28 -7.74
C GLY A 92 -11.54 3.13 -7.58
N VAL A 93 -10.36 2.52 -7.43
CA VAL A 93 -9.08 3.22 -7.33
C VAL A 93 -8.62 3.66 -8.71
N LYS A 94 -8.37 4.97 -8.89
CA LYS A 94 -7.83 5.50 -10.16
C LYS A 94 -6.34 5.22 -10.23
N VAL A 95 -5.87 4.71 -11.37
CA VAL A 95 -4.46 4.39 -11.58
C VAL A 95 -3.89 5.28 -12.68
N LEU A 96 -2.93 6.13 -12.30
CA LEU A 96 -2.26 7.08 -13.19
C LEU A 96 -0.80 6.66 -13.39
N LEU A 97 -0.22 6.97 -14.56
CA LEU A 97 1.23 6.89 -14.76
C LEU A 97 1.87 8.23 -14.42
N SER A 98 2.85 8.23 -13.52
CA SER A 98 3.62 9.41 -13.19
C SER A 98 4.84 9.54 -14.09
N ILE A 99 4.96 10.70 -14.75
CA ILE A 99 6.10 11.06 -15.59
C ILE A 99 7.11 11.89 -14.80
N GLY A 100 8.40 11.65 -15.02
CA GLY A 100 9.49 12.39 -14.39
C GLY A 100 10.12 11.65 -13.21
N GLY A 101 10.00 12.20 -12.00
CA GLY A 101 10.57 11.60 -10.78
C GLY A 101 11.87 12.26 -10.30
N ASN A 102 12.63 11.54 -9.46
CA ASN A 102 13.88 12.01 -8.83
C ASN A 102 15.10 12.05 -9.75
N GLY A 103 15.01 11.46 -10.95
CA GLY A 103 16.06 11.58 -11.97
C GLY A 103 16.12 12.96 -12.64
N ALA A 104 17.18 13.16 -13.43
CA ALA A 104 17.35 14.30 -14.34
C ALA A 104 17.27 13.90 -15.82
N ASP A 105 16.90 12.65 -16.11
CA ASP A 105 16.97 12.08 -17.45
C ASP A 105 15.67 12.22 -18.26
N TYR A 106 14.97 13.34 -18.07
CA TYR A 106 13.77 13.69 -18.82
C TYR A 106 13.76 15.17 -19.19
N THR A 107 13.16 15.53 -20.32
CA THR A 107 13.18 16.89 -20.85
C THR A 107 12.10 17.10 -21.90
N LEU A 108 11.66 18.34 -22.09
CA LEU A 108 10.93 18.81 -23.27
C LEU A 108 11.60 20.11 -23.75
N ASN A 109 12.12 20.08 -24.98
CA ASN A 109 12.85 21.21 -25.58
C ASN A 109 12.07 21.89 -26.71
N SER A 110 11.00 21.28 -27.19
CA SER A 110 10.15 21.84 -28.25
C SER A 110 8.67 21.45 -28.09
N PRO A 111 7.75 22.18 -28.76
CA PRO A 111 6.35 21.77 -28.90
C PRO A 111 6.17 20.39 -29.54
N ILE A 112 7.13 19.98 -30.40
CA ILE A 112 7.12 18.69 -31.08
C ILE A 112 7.41 17.57 -30.08
N GLU A 113 8.45 17.69 -29.23
CA GLU A 113 8.72 16.69 -28.19
C GLU A 113 7.54 16.53 -27.22
N ALA A 114 6.84 17.62 -26.88
CA ALA A 114 5.64 17.57 -26.05
C ALA A 114 4.48 16.82 -26.73
N LYS A 115 4.31 16.99 -28.05
CA LYS A 115 3.32 16.27 -28.85
C LYS A 115 3.66 14.80 -29.00
N ASP A 116 4.93 14.48 -29.25
CA ASP A 116 5.41 13.11 -29.42
C ASP A 116 5.32 12.31 -28.11
N LEU A 117 5.63 12.94 -26.97
CA LEU A 117 5.38 12.33 -25.66
C LEU A 117 3.88 12.12 -25.41
N ALA A 118 3.01 13.08 -25.76
CA ALA A 118 1.56 12.89 -25.66
C ALA A 118 1.06 11.71 -26.52
N ASN A 119 1.53 11.60 -27.76
CA ASN A 119 1.23 10.49 -28.66
C ASN A 119 1.72 9.14 -28.09
N TYR A 120 2.94 9.11 -27.54
CA TYR A 120 3.50 7.91 -26.93
C TYR A 120 2.71 7.45 -25.71
N LEU A 121 2.39 8.38 -24.79
CA LEU A 121 1.56 8.12 -23.61
C LEU A 121 0.17 7.62 -24.00
N TRP A 122 -0.44 8.26 -25.00
CA TRP A 122 -1.74 7.87 -25.55
C TRP A 122 -1.75 6.42 -26.03
N ASN A 123 -0.79 6.06 -26.87
CA ASN A 123 -0.74 4.75 -27.54
C ASN A 123 -0.28 3.59 -26.64
N ASN A 124 0.59 3.86 -25.66
CA ASN A 124 1.21 2.81 -24.84
C ASN A 124 0.53 2.59 -23.47
N PHE A 125 -0.20 3.59 -22.95
CA PHE A 125 -0.77 3.54 -21.60
C PHE A 125 -2.25 3.96 -21.51
N LEU A 126 -2.72 4.84 -22.38
CA LEU A 126 -4.11 5.31 -22.41
C LEU A 126 -4.90 4.58 -23.52
N GLY A 127 -5.93 5.22 -24.09
CA GLY A 127 -6.88 4.62 -25.04
C GLY A 127 -6.39 4.49 -26.49
N GLY A 128 -5.14 4.82 -26.79
CA GLY A 128 -4.53 4.56 -28.10
C GLY A 128 -4.06 3.11 -28.26
N TYR A 129 -3.42 2.81 -29.39
CA TYR A 129 -2.97 1.46 -29.71
C TYR A 129 -1.45 1.38 -29.93
N SER A 130 -0.84 0.31 -29.41
CA SER A 130 0.55 -0.07 -29.60
C SER A 130 0.65 -1.58 -29.51
N ARG A 131 1.51 -2.22 -30.32
CA ARG A 131 1.77 -3.67 -30.27
C ARG A 131 2.60 -4.09 -29.04
N THR A 132 3.27 -3.14 -28.39
CA THR A 132 4.26 -3.39 -27.33
C THR A 132 4.00 -2.51 -26.11
N ARG A 133 2.77 -2.51 -25.61
CA ARG A 133 2.37 -1.77 -24.41
C ARG A 133 3.11 -2.31 -23.16
N PRO A 134 3.75 -1.48 -22.33
CA PRO A 134 4.51 -1.94 -21.16
C PRO A 134 3.67 -2.68 -20.10
N PHE A 135 2.40 -2.31 -19.95
CA PHE A 135 1.43 -2.96 -19.06
C PHE A 135 0.40 -3.80 -19.84
N ASP A 136 0.77 -4.32 -21.00
CA ASP A 136 -0.16 -5.04 -21.89
C ASP A 136 -1.41 -4.18 -22.19
N ASN A 137 -2.60 -4.78 -22.30
CA ASN A 137 -3.81 -4.15 -22.83
C ASN A 137 -4.59 -3.31 -21.80
N VAL A 138 -4.04 -3.05 -20.60
CA VAL A 138 -4.73 -2.18 -19.63
C VAL A 138 -4.67 -0.71 -20.06
N VAL A 139 -5.76 0.02 -19.86
CA VAL A 139 -5.88 1.46 -20.08
C VAL A 139 -5.86 2.15 -18.72
N LEU A 140 -4.88 3.03 -18.51
CA LEU A 140 -4.78 3.85 -17.30
C LEU A 140 -5.85 4.95 -17.27
N ASP A 141 -6.13 5.47 -16.07
CA ASP A 141 -7.09 6.55 -15.88
C ASP A 141 -6.51 7.92 -16.25
N GLY A 142 -5.19 8.09 -16.19
CA GLY A 142 -4.60 9.41 -16.38
C GLY A 142 -3.07 9.45 -16.32
N ILE A 143 -2.55 10.68 -16.42
CA ILE A 143 -1.12 10.99 -16.37
C ILE A 143 -0.86 11.98 -15.23
N ASP A 144 0.14 11.66 -14.41
CA ASP A 144 0.63 12.48 -13.30
C ASP A 144 1.95 13.15 -13.64
N PHE A 145 2.05 14.46 -13.41
CA PHE A 145 3.21 15.28 -13.74
C PHE A 145 4.07 15.49 -12.49
N TYR A 146 5.06 14.61 -12.28
CA TYR A 146 6.08 14.75 -11.22
C TYR A 146 7.36 15.34 -11.82
N ILE A 147 7.31 16.62 -12.18
CA ILE A 147 8.41 17.33 -12.83
C ILE A 147 9.14 18.20 -11.81
N GLN A 148 10.46 18.01 -11.69
CA GLN A 148 11.30 18.80 -10.77
C GLN A 148 12.72 19.05 -11.28
N SER A 149 13.03 18.62 -12.50
CA SER A 149 14.31 18.84 -13.16
C SER A 149 14.11 19.10 -14.66
N GLY A 150 15.19 19.48 -15.35
CA GLY A 150 15.16 19.80 -16.78
C GLY A 150 14.60 21.20 -17.10
N PRO A 151 14.28 21.47 -18.38
CA PRO A 151 13.66 22.74 -18.81
C PRO A 151 12.27 22.94 -18.21
N THR A 152 11.84 24.19 -18.09
CA THR A 152 10.56 24.58 -17.47
C THR A 152 9.42 24.81 -18.48
N LYS A 153 9.66 24.53 -19.77
CA LYS A 153 8.75 24.86 -20.88
C LYS A 153 8.00 23.62 -21.40
N TYR A 154 6.90 23.86 -22.11
CA TYR A 154 6.13 22.91 -22.92
C TYR A 154 5.33 21.83 -22.17
N TYR A 155 5.41 21.74 -20.83
CA TYR A 155 4.50 20.89 -20.04
C TYR A 155 3.03 21.36 -20.12
N ASP A 156 2.80 22.64 -20.41
CA ASP A 156 1.49 23.20 -20.73
C ASP A 156 0.94 22.68 -22.06
N LEU A 157 1.80 22.53 -23.08
CA LEU A 157 1.44 21.92 -24.35
C LEU A 157 1.19 20.42 -24.20
N LEU A 158 2.02 19.72 -23.42
CA LEU A 158 1.80 18.30 -23.08
C LEU A 158 0.43 18.11 -22.41
N ALA A 159 0.08 18.94 -21.42
CA ALA A 159 -1.23 18.91 -20.76
C ALA A 159 -2.38 19.16 -21.76
N ARG A 160 -2.25 20.14 -22.66
CA ARG A 160 -3.24 20.41 -23.73
C ARG A 160 -3.41 19.23 -24.69
N TYR A 161 -2.32 18.61 -25.15
CA TYR A 161 -2.38 17.46 -26.04
C TYR A 161 -2.99 16.23 -25.37
N LEU A 162 -2.65 15.96 -24.10
CA LEU A 162 -3.26 14.87 -23.33
C LEU A 162 -4.75 15.11 -23.09
N ALA A 163 -5.14 16.33 -22.68
CA ALA A 163 -6.54 16.70 -22.47
C ALA A 163 -7.37 16.60 -23.77
N ALA A 164 -6.79 16.89 -24.93
CA ALA A 164 -7.48 16.78 -26.22
C ALA A 164 -7.95 15.35 -26.55
N TYR A 165 -7.31 14.30 -26.02
CA TYR A 165 -7.75 12.92 -26.21
C TYR A 165 -9.09 12.60 -25.53
N ASN A 166 -9.58 13.43 -24.62
CA ASN A 166 -10.94 13.34 -24.09
C ASN A 166 -12.02 13.52 -25.18
N THR A 167 -11.68 14.10 -26.34
CA THR A 167 -12.58 14.16 -27.51
C THR A 167 -12.56 12.88 -28.37
N LYS A 168 -11.58 11.99 -28.14
CA LYS A 168 -11.32 10.78 -28.95
C LYS A 168 -11.62 9.48 -28.23
N SER A 169 -12.10 9.52 -27.00
CA SER A 169 -12.34 8.35 -26.16
C SER A 169 -13.54 8.55 -25.24
N PRO A 170 -14.38 7.52 -25.04
CA PRO A 170 -15.47 7.56 -24.06
C PRO A 170 -14.96 7.54 -22.61
N ARG A 171 -13.72 7.07 -22.38
CA ARG A 171 -13.06 7.11 -21.07
C ARG A 171 -12.29 8.42 -20.94
N LYS A 172 -12.60 9.19 -19.89
CA LYS A 172 -11.85 10.40 -19.52
C LYS A 172 -10.42 10.06 -19.12
N VAL A 173 -9.47 10.79 -19.69
CA VAL A 173 -8.08 10.94 -19.24
C VAL A 173 -8.05 12.02 -18.17
N TYR A 174 -7.71 11.63 -16.94
CA TYR A 174 -7.44 12.55 -15.83
C TYR A 174 -6.01 13.09 -15.93
N LEU A 175 -5.82 14.35 -15.54
CA LEU A 175 -4.49 14.95 -15.41
C LEU A 175 -4.22 15.34 -13.96
N SER A 176 -3.04 14.99 -13.46
CA SER A 176 -2.58 15.43 -12.14
C SER A 176 -1.17 15.99 -12.15
N ALA A 177 -0.82 16.75 -11.11
CA ALA A 177 0.47 17.41 -10.98
C ALA A 177 0.99 17.39 -9.53
N ALA A 178 2.31 17.28 -9.38
CA ALA A 178 2.99 17.24 -8.09
C ALA A 178 3.98 18.42 -7.89
N PRO A 179 3.53 19.69 -7.97
CA PRO A 179 4.38 20.85 -7.77
C PRO A 179 4.98 20.87 -6.36
N GLN A 180 6.09 21.57 -6.18
CA GLN A 180 6.60 21.92 -4.85
C GLN A 180 5.71 23.00 -4.22
N CYS A 181 5.79 23.19 -2.91
CA CYS A 181 4.99 24.23 -2.24
C CYS A 181 5.42 25.68 -2.57
N LEU A 182 6.57 25.88 -3.22
CA LEU A 182 7.05 27.19 -3.68
C LEU A 182 6.10 27.80 -4.72
N ILE A 183 5.95 29.13 -4.68
CA ILE A 183 5.01 29.87 -5.53
C ILE A 183 5.78 30.93 -6.33
N PRO A 184 5.68 30.95 -7.68
CA PRO A 184 5.13 29.89 -8.54
C PRO A 184 6.00 28.61 -8.48
N ASP A 185 5.44 27.45 -8.88
CA ASP A 185 6.28 26.25 -9.07
C ASP A 185 7.17 26.41 -10.31
N LYS A 186 8.47 26.15 -10.15
CA LYS A 186 9.49 26.39 -11.17
C LYS A 186 9.21 25.69 -12.51
N HIS A 187 8.61 24.50 -12.52
CA HIS A 187 8.48 23.66 -13.72
C HIS A 187 7.03 23.51 -14.20
N LEU A 188 6.06 23.59 -13.29
CA LEU A 188 4.67 23.26 -13.56
C LEU A 188 3.71 24.46 -13.59
N ASP A 189 4.14 25.67 -13.22
CA ASP A 189 3.26 26.85 -13.18
C ASP A 189 2.53 27.11 -14.52
N ALA A 190 3.27 27.13 -15.64
CA ALA A 190 2.67 27.30 -16.97
C ALA A 190 1.64 26.20 -17.31
N ALA A 191 1.89 24.97 -16.87
CA ALA A 191 0.98 23.85 -17.07
C ALA A 191 -0.28 23.98 -16.19
N LEU A 192 -0.11 24.31 -14.91
CA LEU A 192 -1.20 24.51 -13.95
C LEU A 192 -2.11 25.67 -14.37
N ASN A 193 -1.54 26.76 -14.92
CA ASN A 193 -2.27 27.91 -15.44
C ASN A 193 -3.15 27.60 -16.66
N THR A 194 -3.01 26.43 -17.30
CA THR A 194 -3.97 25.97 -18.32
C THR A 194 -5.35 25.66 -17.76
N GLY A 195 -5.46 25.34 -16.46
CA GLY A 195 -6.71 24.92 -15.82
C GLY A 195 -7.17 23.50 -16.16
N LEU A 196 -6.31 22.68 -16.78
CA LEU A 196 -6.64 21.32 -17.26
C LEU A 196 -6.44 20.21 -16.22
N PHE A 197 -5.85 20.52 -15.06
CA PHE A 197 -5.51 19.53 -14.04
C PHE A 197 -6.70 19.23 -13.12
N ASP A 198 -7.10 17.96 -13.05
CA ASP A 198 -8.10 17.48 -12.10
C ASP A 198 -7.54 17.51 -10.68
N TYR A 199 -6.33 16.99 -10.48
CA TYR A 199 -5.77 16.74 -9.15
C TYR A 199 -4.38 17.39 -9.00
N VAL A 200 -4.20 18.20 -7.96
CA VAL A 200 -2.89 18.82 -7.68
C VAL A 200 -2.44 18.48 -6.27
N TRP A 201 -1.43 17.61 -6.16
CA TRP A 201 -0.86 17.18 -4.88
C TRP A 201 0.45 17.93 -4.61
N VAL A 202 0.29 19.11 -4.03
CA VAL A 202 1.38 20.04 -3.72
C VAL A 202 2.29 19.43 -2.66
N ARG A 203 3.59 19.35 -2.92
CA ARG A 203 4.59 18.76 -2.03
C ARG A 203 5.04 19.78 -0.99
N PHE A 204 4.55 19.61 0.24
CA PHE A 204 4.88 20.44 1.41
C PHE A 204 6.03 19.85 2.24
N PHE A 205 7.09 19.42 1.55
CA PHE A 205 8.28 18.81 2.14
C PHE A 205 9.54 19.16 1.33
N ASN A 206 10.72 18.94 1.92
CA ASN A 206 12.03 19.34 1.39
C ASN A 206 12.11 20.84 1.03
N ASN A 207 11.29 21.69 1.65
CA ASN A 207 11.14 23.10 1.30
C ASN A 207 10.84 23.96 2.55
N PRO A 208 11.86 24.30 3.37
CA PRO A 208 11.72 24.98 4.66
C PRO A 208 10.91 26.30 4.66
N SER A 209 10.84 26.98 3.52
CA SER A 209 10.08 28.23 3.37
C SER A 209 8.56 28.04 3.40
N CYS A 210 8.05 26.88 2.99
CA CYS A 210 6.62 26.62 2.83
C CYS A 210 6.11 25.33 3.49
N GLU A 211 6.98 24.40 3.88
CA GLU A 211 6.60 23.24 4.68
C GLU A 211 6.12 23.60 6.10
N TYR A 212 5.48 22.64 6.75
CA TYR A 212 4.98 22.83 8.11
C TYR A 212 6.08 22.62 9.15
N THR A 213 6.30 23.64 9.98
CA THR A 213 7.04 23.53 11.24
C THR A 213 6.32 24.31 12.34
N ALA A 214 6.71 24.10 13.61
CA ALA A 214 6.13 24.84 14.74
C ALA A 214 6.22 26.36 14.57
N TRP A 215 7.26 26.84 13.89
CA TRP A 215 7.57 28.26 13.68
C TRP A 215 7.06 28.80 12.32
N ASN A 216 6.89 27.93 11.31
CA ASN A 216 6.50 28.34 9.94
C ASN A 216 4.98 28.25 9.64
N LYS A 217 4.14 27.93 10.63
CA LYS A 217 2.68 27.71 10.45
C LYS A 217 1.97 28.79 9.62
N LYS A 218 2.32 30.07 9.85
CA LYS A 218 1.72 31.23 9.15
C LYS A 218 1.98 31.19 7.64
N ASN A 219 3.21 30.86 7.23
CA ASN A 219 3.57 30.75 5.82
C ASN A 219 2.97 29.48 5.21
N PHE A 220 3.03 28.35 5.90
CA PHE A 220 2.38 27.10 5.48
C PHE A 220 0.90 27.31 5.11
N PHE A 221 0.10 27.94 5.98
CA PHE A 221 -1.31 28.20 5.71
C PHE A 221 -1.54 29.30 4.64
N LYS A 222 -0.68 30.32 4.57
CA LYS A 222 -0.71 31.32 3.48
C LYS A 222 -0.50 30.64 2.12
N THR A 223 0.49 29.75 2.04
CA THR A 223 0.83 28.96 0.85
C THR A 223 -0.30 28.00 0.49
N TRP A 224 -0.89 27.30 1.47
CA TRP A 224 -2.08 26.47 1.25
C TRP A 224 -3.28 27.26 0.67
N ASN A 225 -3.53 28.47 1.17
CA ASN A 225 -4.60 29.33 0.67
C ASN A 225 -4.35 29.78 -0.77
N TYR A 226 -3.10 30.08 -1.14
CA TYR A 226 -2.74 30.31 -2.55
C TYR A 226 -2.97 29.05 -3.39
N TRP A 227 -2.45 27.89 -2.96
CA TRP A 227 -2.55 26.64 -3.73
C TRP A 227 -3.99 26.18 -3.94
N THR A 228 -4.90 26.44 -3.00
CA THR A 228 -6.33 26.16 -3.19
C THR A 228 -7.08 27.22 -4.01
N SER A 229 -6.44 28.33 -4.38
CA SER A 229 -7.03 29.33 -5.29
C SER A 229 -6.91 28.93 -6.77
N ILE A 230 -5.94 28.09 -7.15
CA ILE A 230 -5.63 27.73 -8.56
C ILE A 230 -6.80 27.07 -9.31
N LYS A 231 -6.71 27.04 -10.64
CA LYS A 231 -7.65 26.33 -11.53
C LYS A 231 -7.36 24.81 -11.53
N ALA A 232 -7.87 24.11 -10.52
CA ALA A 232 -7.89 22.65 -10.46
C ALA A 232 -9.21 22.18 -9.82
N ARG A 233 -9.61 20.91 -10.04
CA ARG A 233 -10.81 20.34 -9.41
C ARG A 233 -10.58 20.08 -7.91
N ASN A 234 -9.46 19.44 -7.56
CA ASN A 234 -9.09 19.15 -6.17
C ASN A 234 -7.59 19.39 -5.93
N VAL A 235 -7.27 19.93 -4.75
CA VAL A 235 -5.92 20.22 -4.27
C VAL A 235 -5.66 19.42 -3.00
N PHE A 236 -4.56 18.69 -2.97
CA PHE A 236 -4.19 17.77 -1.90
C PHE A 236 -2.91 18.26 -1.20
N LEU A 237 -2.85 18.05 0.11
CA LEU A 237 -1.64 18.29 0.89
C LEU A 237 -0.70 17.09 0.73
N GLY A 238 0.40 17.24 -0.03
CA GLY A 238 1.43 16.22 -0.19
C GLY A 238 2.41 16.22 0.98
N LEU A 239 2.50 15.10 1.70
CA LEU A 239 3.35 14.94 2.89
C LEU A 239 4.24 13.69 2.81
N PRO A 240 5.37 13.66 3.55
CA PRO A 240 6.13 12.44 3.78
C PRO A 240 5.32 11.44 4.62
N ALA A 241 5.27 10.19 4.20
CA ALA A 241 4.57 9.10 4.89
C ALA A 241 5.30 8.67 6.19
N SER A 242 6.59 9.00 6.33
CA SER A 242 7.40 8.76 7.52
C SER A 242 8.54 9.79 7.61
N PRO A 243 9.20 9.95 8.77
CA PRO A 243 10.38 10.81 8.91
C PRO A 243 11.58 10.43 8.04
N LYS A 244 11.58 9.24 7.42
CA LYS A 244 12.64 8.75 6.52
C LYS A 244 12.27 8.83 5.04
N ALA A 245 11.08 9.33 4.69
CA ALA A 245 10.60 9.39 3.31
C ALA A 245 10.94 10.71 2.59
N ALA A 246 11.40 11.71 3.36
CA ALA A 246 11.85 13.02 2.91
C ALA A 246 12.87 13.57 3.92
N ASP A 247 13.65 14.57 3.53
CA ASP A 247 14.68 15.18 4.39
C ASP A 247 14.05 16.10 5.44
N THR A 248 13.00 16.83 5.06
CA THR A 248 12.26 17.76 5.93
C THR A 248 10.75 17.74 5.66
N GLY A 249 9.94 18.45 6.46
CA GLY A 249 8.49 18.57 6.26
C GLY A 249 7.61 17.38 6.68
N PHE A 250 8.13 16.37 7.39
CA PHE A 250 7.28 15.36 8.04
C PHE A 250 6.45 16.00 9.17
N ILE A 251 5.14 15.73 9.18
CA ILE A 251 4.22 16.25 10.20
C ILE A 251 3.78 15.09 11.11
N PRO A 252 4.04 15.14 12.43
CA PRO A 252 3.49 14.20 13.40
C PRO A 252 1.96 14.11 13.33
N VAL A 253 1.42 12.92 13.54
CA VAL A 253 0.02 12.59 13.26
C VAL A 253 -0.97 13.39 14.11
N ASP A 254 -0.63 13.57 15.38
CA ASP A 254 -1.35 14.37 16.36
C ASP A 254 -1.37 15.85 15.95
N VAL A 255 -0.24 16.38 15.46
CA VAL A 255 -0.11 17.76 14.98
C VAL A 255 -0.91 17.96 13.68
N LEU A 256 -0.84 17.00 12.74
CA LEU A 256 -1.62 17.03 11.51
C LEU A 256 -3.12 17.11 11.83
N LYS A 257 -3.61 16.26 12.76
CA LYS A 257 -5.03 16.22 13.16
C LYS A 257 -5.48 17.45 13.95
N SER A 258 -4.71 17.88 14.93
CA SER A 258 -5.12 18.95 15.86
C SER A 258 -4.93 20.35 15.30
N GLN A 259 -3.95 20.57 14.41
CA GLN A 259 -3.55 21.92 13.99
C GLN A 259 -3.67 22.16 12.49
N VAL A 260 -3.49 21.14 11.64
CA VAL A 260 -3.42 21.33 10.18
C VAL A 260 -4.75 20.99 9.48
N LEU A 261 -5.26 19.77 9.65
CA LEU A 261 -6.52 19.31 9.04
C LEU A 261 -7.72 20.25 9.32
N PRO A 262 -7.93 20.76 10.55
CA PRO A 262 -9.08 21.63 10.85
C PRO A 262 -9.03 22.98 10.14
N VAL A 263 -7.84 23.41 9.66
CA VAL A 263 -7.66 24.64 8.89
C VAL A 263 -7.78 24.35 7.40
N ILE A 264 -7.04 23.37 6.88
CA ILE A 264 -6.99 23.12 5.42
C ILE A 264 -8.31 22.58 4.85
N LYS A 265 -9.06 21.79 5.63
CA LYS A 265 -10.38 21.24 5.25
C LYS A 265 -11.45 22.32 5.02
N LYS A 266 -11.22 23.56 5.46
CA LYS A 266 -12.15 24.70 5.22
C LYS A 266 -12.18 25.14 3.76
N SER A 267 -11.18 24.75 2.96
CA SER A 267 -11.16 25.10 1.53
C SER A 267 -12.06 24.15 0.73
N PRO A 268 -12.98 24.65 -0.12
CA PRO A 268 -13.85 23.80 -0.94
C PRO A 268 -13.09 23.01 -2.00
N LYS A 269 -11.82 23.35 -2.28
CA LYS A 269 -10.94 22.58 -3.17
C LYS A 269 -10.14 21.48 -2.46
N TYR A 270 -10.24 21.34 -1.13
CA TYR A 270 -9.50 20.31 -0.40
C TYR A 270 -9.89 18.91 -0.91
N GLY A 271 -8.95 18.24 -1.56
CA GLY A 271 -9.10 16.87 -2.04
C GLY A 271 -8.71 15.82 -1.01
N GLY A 272 -7.80 16.15 -0.09
CA GLY A 272 -7.25 15.21 0.88
C GLY A 272 -5.74 15.38 1.13
N VAL A 273 -5.08 14.27 1.44
CA VAL A 273 -3.64 14.20 1.77
C VAL A 273 -2.98 13.17 0.86
N MET A 274 -1.98 13.59 0.07
CA MET A 274 -1.14 12.69 -0.72
C MET A 274 0.07 12.27 0.11
N LEU A 275 0.48 11.00 0.01
CA LEU A 275 1.59 10.44 0.77
C LEU A 275 2.77 10.04 -0.11
N TRP A 276 3.95 10.51 0.27
CA TRP A 276 5.25 10.23 -0.35
C TRP A 276 6.18 9.50 0.63
N SER A 277 6.77 8.35 0.35
CA SER A 277 6.47 7.35 -0.67
C SER A 277 5.88 6.10 -0.03
N SER A 278 5.52 5.12 -0.86
CA SER A 278 5.16 3.77 -0.49
C SER A 278 6.36 2.99 0.09
N VAL A 279 6.78 3.32 1.31
CA VAL A 279 7.82 2.54 2.00
C VAL A 279 7.17 1.41 2.80
N ASN A 280 7.26 0.19 2.27
CA ASN A 280 7.15 -1.12 2.92
C ASN A 280 5.98 -1.37 3.91
N HIS A 281 5.26 -2.49 3.76
CA HIS A 281 4.22 -2.89 4.70
C HIS A 281 4.77 -3.13 6.14
N LEU A 282 6.09 -3.30 6.30
CA LEU A 282 6.79 -3.30 7.60
C LEU A 282 6.95 -1.91 8.27
N LEU A 283 6.81 -0.81 7.53
CA LEU A 283 6.74 0.55 8.09
C LEU A 283 5.28 1.02 8.25
N LEU A 284 4.33 0.37 7.58
CA LEU A 284 2.92 0.42 7.98
C LEU A 284 2.70 -0.27 9.34
N SER A 285 3.47 -1.32 9.70
CA SER A 285 3.45 -1.84 11.08
C SER A 285 4.08 -0.94 12.13
N LEU A 286 4.56 0.27 11.80
CA LEU A 286 4.76 1.30 12.82
C LEU A 286 3.40 1.92 13.21
N PRO A 287 3.09 2.01 14.53
CA PRO A 287 1.88 2.64 15.05
C PRO A 287 1.61 4.03 14.46
N SER A 288 2.68 4.82 14.25
CA SER A 288 2.64 6.16 13.68
C SER A 288 2.05 6.21 12.27
N SER A 289 2.50 5.35 11.36
CA SER A 289 2.11 5.39 9.95
C SER A 289 0.70 4.82 9.73
N LEU A 290 0.35 3.74 10.43
CA LEU A 290 -1.01 3.19 10.37
C LEU A 290 -2.04 4.09 11.10
N SER A 291 -1.68 4.77 12.19
CA SER A 291 -2.57 5.72 12.88
C SER A 291 -2.73 7.06 12.16
N LEU A 292 -1.83 7.39 11.23
CA LEU A 292 -2.00 8.44 10.24
C LEU A 292 -3.09 8.05 9.24
N ILE A 293 -2.88 6.98 8.48
CA ILE A 293 -3.76 6.58 7.38
C ILE A 293 -5.14 6.14 7.88
N LYS A 294 -5.23 5.23 8.87
CA LYS A 294 -6.52 4.78 9.40
C LYS A 294 -7.36 5.92 9.98
N LYS A 295 -6.74 6.99 10.49
CA LYS A 295 -7.46 8.04 11.23
C LYS A 295 -7.73 9.31 10.41
N ILE A 296 -6.97 9.58 9.35
CA ILE A 296 -7.43 10.46 8.25
C ILE A 296 -8.79 9.95 7.70
N LEU A 297 -8.94 8.63 7.61
CA LEU A 297 -10.17 7.97 7.16
C LEU A 297 -11.26 7.92 8.25
N ILE A 298 -10.94 7.66 9.53
CA ILE A 298 -11.94 7.71 10.63
C ILE A 298 -12.55 9.12 10.77
N ASP A 299 -11.74 10.18 10.70
CA ASP A 299 -12.26 11.56 10.76
C ASP A 299 -13.15 11.92 9.56
N SER A 300 -13.06 11.15 8.47
CA SER A 300 -13.93 11.29 7.29
C SER A 300 -15.31 10.65 7.52
N ASN A 301 -15.38 9.54 8.26
CA ASN A 301 -16.65 8.89 8.61
C ASN A 301 -17.35 9.53 9.82
N TYR A 302 -16.60 10.06 10.78
CA TYR A 302 -17.18 10.65 12.00
C TYR A 302 -18.02 11.90 11.71
N MET A 303 -17.60 12.72 10.73
CA MET A 303 -18.33 13.92 10.33
C MET A 303 -19.63 13.63 9.58
N ILE A 304 -19.73 12.50 8.86
CA ILE A 304 -20.96 12.07 8.16
C ILE A 304 -22.08 11.79 9.18
N SER A 305 -21.73 11.15 10.31
CA SER A 305 -22.65 10.94 11.43
C SER A 305 -23.11 12.27 12.04
N ALA A 306 -22.17 13.21 12.24
CA ALA A 306 -22.49 14.53 12.80
C ALA A 306 -23.42 15.36 11.89
N THR A 307 -23.25 15.32 10.56
CA THR A 307 -24.12 16.06 9.63
C THR A 307 -25.54 15.49 9.53
N ASN A 308 -25.70 14.17 9.66
CA ASN A 308 -27.03 13.55 9.59
C ASN A 308 -27.92 13.91 10.80
N ASN A 309 -27.32 14.23 11.94
CA ASN A 309 -28.06 14.60 13.16
C ASN A 309 -28.56 16.06 13.18
N VAL A 310 -28.18 16.90 12.21
CA VAL A 310 -28.53 18.35 12.20
C VAL A 310 -29.73 18.67 11.30
N VAL A 311 -30.16 17.75 10.43
CA VAL A 311 -31.21 18.02 9.43
C VAL A 311 -32.65 17.90 9.97
N MET A 312 -32.85 17.39 11.20
CA MET A 312 -34.18 17.18 11.80
C MET A 312 -34.63 18.32 12.74
N ALA A 313 -34.31 19.58 12.41
CA ALA A 313 -34.87 20.76 13.09
C ALA A 313 -34.91 22.02 12.20
N GLY A 314 -36.08 22.33 11.60
CA GLY A 314 -36.29 23.62 10.92
C GLY A 314 -37.28 23.60 9.75
N GLY A 315 -38.59 23.69 10.02
CA GLY A 315 -39.60 23.94 8.98
C GLY A 315 -40.01 25.42 8.90
N GLY A 316 -40.19 25.98 7.69
CA GLY A 316 -40.80 27.33 7.56
C GLY A 316 -40.72 28.08 6.22
N ARG A 317 -41.79 28.00 5.41
CA ARG A 317 -42.36 29.03 4.48
C ARG A 317 -41.54 29.71 3.36
N ARG A 318 -41.81 29.25 2.12
CA ARG A 318 -42.27 29.97 0.88
C ARG A 318 -41.78 31.40 0.53
N LYS A 319 -41.20 31.53 -0.69
CA LYS A 319 -41.64 32.31 -1.90
C LYS A 319 -40.48 32.31 -2.94
N LEU A 320 -40.56 32.61 -4.23
CA LEU A 320 -41.48 32.45 -5.38
C LEU A 320 -40.85 33.28 -6.54
N GLY A 321 -40.71 32.75 -7.76
CA GLY A 321 -40.23 33.46 -8.99
C GLY A 321 -39.22 32.63 -9.78
N HIS A 322 -39.47 32.15 -11.02
CA HIS A 322 -39.53 32.86 -12.32
C HIS A 322 -38.18 33.53 -12.70
N ALA A 323 -37.59 33.36 -13.91
CA ALA A 323 -38.06 32.69 -15.14
C ALA A 323 -36.91 32.18 -16.06
N THR A 324 -37.24 31.30 -17.00
CA THR A 324 -36.54 31.01 -18.29
C THR A 324 -37.09 31.97 -19.38
N PRO A 325 -36.83 31.91 -20.73
CA PRO A 325 -36.21 30.82 -21.54
C PRO A 325 -35.37 31.25 -22.79
N ARG A 326 -35.07 30.26 -23.65
CA ARG A 326 -34.78 30.31 -25.11
C ARG A 326 -33.35 30.66 -25.57
N ASP A 327 -32.87 30.20 -26.73
CA ASP A 327 -33.16 29.03 -27.62
C ASP A 327 -32.01 28.94 -28.67
N LEU A 328 -32.12 28.03 -29.64
CA LEU A 328 -31.49 28.02 -30.99
C LEU A 328 -30.26 27.11 -31.22
N PHE A 329 -30.59 25.85 -31.56
CA PHE A 329 -30.04 25.09 -32.70
C PHE A 329 -30.16 25.88 -34.04
N PRO A 330 -29.44 25.57 -35.15
CA PRO A 330 -29.32 24.20 -35.69
C PRO A 330 -28.05 23.78 -36.46
N SER A 331 -28.09 22.50 -36.87
CA SER A 331 -27.13 21.68 -37.61
C SER A 331 -27.05 21.96 -39.11
N THR A 332 -25.93 21.57 -39.75
CA THR A 332 -25.77 21.06 -41.14
C THR A 332 -24.28 20.68 -41.37
N SER A 333 -23.83 19.85 -42.31
CA SER A 333 -24.28 18.56 -42.88
C SER A 333 -23.24 18.12 -43.95
N HIS A 334 -23.29 16.86 -44.41
CA HIS A 334 -22.54 16.28 -45.57
C HIS A 334 -21.02 16.05 -45.43
N ALA A 335 -20.35 15.26 -46.29
CA ALA A 335 -20.59 13.93 -46.91
C ALA A 335 -19.41 13.60 -47.86
N ASN A 336 -19.35 12.35 -48.35
CA ASN A 336 -18.45 11.78 -49.38
C ASN A 336 -17.03 11.44 -48.87
N THR A 337 -16.49 10.20 -48.94
CA THR A 337 -16.52 9.06 -49.91
C THR A 337 -15.41 9.14 -50.94
N GLU A 338 -14.44 8.20 -50.87
CA GLU A 338 -13.81 7.53 -52.03
C GLU A 338 -12.99 6.27 -51.60
N THR A 339 -12.51 5.50 -52.58
CA THR A 339 -12.44 4.01 -52.53
C THR A 339 -11.16 3.43 -53.14
N SER A 340 -10.67 2.27 -52.64
CA SER A 340 -9.95 1.14 -53.34
C SER A 340 -9.21 0.27 -52.28
N GLN A 341 -9.34 -1.07 -52.17
CA GLN A 341 -8.90 -2.18 -53.05
C GLN A 341 -7.37 -2.19 -53.33
N GLU A 342 -6.62 -3.30 -53.30
CA GLU A 342 -6.81 -4.70 -52.86
C GLU A 342 -5.42 -5.42 -52.81
N VAL A 343 -5.36 -6.69 -52.37
CA VAL A 343 -4.46 -7.81 -52.80
C VAL A 343 -3.56 -8.48 -51.74
N THR A 344 -3.77 -9.79 -51.56
CA THR A 344 -2.95 -10.84 -50.92
C THR A 344 -2.30 -11.73 -52.01
N PRO A 345 -1.20 -12.52 -51.80
CA PRO A 345 -1.19 -13.72 -50.95
C PRO A 345 0.18 -14.18 -50.34
N SER A 346 0.15 -15.32 -49.61
CA SER A 346 1.32 -16.11 -49.16
C SER A 346 1.68 -17.24 -50.15
N PRO A 347 2.82 -17.95 -49.98
CA PRO A 347 2.79 -19.26 -49.28
C PRO A 347 4.08 -19.65 -48.48
N LYS A 348 4.05 -20.83 -47.82
CA LYS A 348 5.16 -21.56 -47.13
C LYS A 348 5.69 -22.71 -48.08
N PRO A 349 6.44 -23.79 -47.67
CA PRO A 349 7.15 -24.14 -46.41
C PRO A 349 8.60 -24.73 -46.56
N GLY A 350 9.27 -25.04 -45.44
CA GLY A 350 10.57 -25.74 -45.33
C GLY A 350 10.64 -26.70 -44.11
N VAL A 351 11.56 -27.68 -44.10
CA VAL A 351 11.58 -28.86 -43.19
C VAL A 351 13.00 -29.38 -42.88
N GLY A 352 13.21 -29.96 -41.67
CA GLY A 352 14.36 -30.82 -41.28
C GLY A 352 15.49 -30.11 -40.50
N GLY A 353 16.26 -30.72 -39.58
CA GLY A 353 16.18 -32.05 -38.94
C GLY A 353 17.41 -32.38 -38.04
N SER A 354 17.15 -32.93 -36.83
CA SER A 354 17.82 -34.05 -36.07
C SER A 354 19.35 -34.21 -35.86
N GLY A 355 19.74 -34.74 -34.68
CA GLY A 355 21.07 -35.28 -34.28
C GLY A 355 21.79 -34.45 -33.19
N THR A 356 22.19 -34.87 -31.97
CA THR A 356 22.37 -36.13 -31.20
C THR A 356 23.83 -36.65 -31.08
N SER A 357 24.19 -37.16 -29.88
CA SER A 357 25.49 -37.72 -29.39
C SER A 357 26.42 -36.69 -28.70
N THR A 358 26.94 -36.79 -27.47
CA THR A 358 27.15 -37.83 -26.42
C THR A 358 28.60 -38.33 -26.27
N GLN A 359 29.25 -37.85 -25.19
CA GLN A 359 30.37 -38.39 -24.37
C GLN A 359 31.66 -38.97 -24.99
N VAL A 360 32.80 -38.55 -24.40
CA VAL A 360 33.93 -39.43 -24.02
C VAL A 360 34.40 -39.04 -22.60
N LEU A 361 34.90 -40.02 -21.84
CA LEU A 361 35.38 -39.93 -20.46
C LEU A 361 36.84 -40.43 -20.42
N GLU A 362 37.72 -39.85 -19.59
CA GLU A 362 38.99 -40.49 -19.21
C GLU A 362 39.21 -40.46 -17.69
N THR A 363 39.88 -41.50 -17.19
CA THR A 363 40.00 -41.95 -15.79
C THR A 363 41.45 -42.20 -15.41
N TYR A 364 41.81 -42.14 -14.11
CA TYR A 364 42.85 -43.03 -13.55
C TYR A 364 42.76 -43.24 -12.00
N SER A 365 42.70 -44.53 -11.59
CA SER A 365 43.12 -45.22 -10.33
C SER A 365 43.07 -44.54 -8.93
N ASN A 366 42.32 -45.04 -7.92
CA ASN A 366 42.55 -46.21 -7.02
C ASN A 366 43.73 -46.05 -6.03
N SER A 367 43.70 -46.33 -4.70
CA SER A 367 42.73 -46.75 -3.63
C SER A 367 43.49 -46.61 -2.26
N PRO A 368 43.01 -46.95 -1.02
CA PRO A 368 41.73 -47.53 -0.58
C PRO A 368 41.02 -46.85 0.63
N MET A 369 39.78 -47.29 0.85
CA MET A 369 38.90 -47.19 2.04
C MET A 369 39.31 -46.37 3.28
N GLY A 370 38.56 -45.28 3.51
CA GLY A 370 38.09 -44.83 4.82
C GLY A 370 36.56 -44.66 4.75
N GLU A 371 35.85 -44.84 5.86
CA GLU A 371 34.37 -44.94 5.88
C GLU A 371 33.65 -43.77 5.18
N VAL A 372 32.62 -44.10 4.38
CA VAL A 372 31.68 -43.11 3.84
C VAL A 372 30.79 -42.61 4.98
N PRO A 373 30.80 -41.31 5.32
CA PRO A 373 29.81 -40.76 6.23
C PRO A 373 28.45 -40.78 5.53
N THR A 374 27.48 -41.48 6.12
CA THR A 374 26.09 -41.46 5.66
C THR A 374 25.59 -40.02 5.53
N PRO A 375 24.86 -39.65 4.45
CA PRO A 375 24.35 -38.30 4.30
C PRO A 375 23.43 -37.94 5.46
N VAL A 376 23.86 -37.00 6.31
CA VAL A 376 23.02 -36.49 7.40
C VAL A 376 21.79 -35.84 6.77
N ALA A 377 20.62 -36.41 7.03
CA ALA A 377 19.36 -35.89 6.52
C ALA A 377 19.16 -34.43 6.99
N ARG A 378 19.21 -33.49 6.04
CA ARG A 378 19.00 -32.06 6.32
C ARG A 378 17.57 -31.84 6.79
N ARG A 379 17.39 -30.98 7.79
CA ARG A 379 16.08 -30.69 8.38
C ARG A 379 15.34 -29.62 7.58
N THR A 380 14.07 -29.84 7.28
CA THR A 380 13.24 -28.87 6.54
C THR A 380 12.85 -27.69 7.45
N LEU A 381 13.26 -26.48 7.09
CA LEU A 381 12.76 -25.24 7.70
C LEU A 381 11.46 -24.81 7.02
N HIS A 382 10.40 -24.68 7.81
CA HIS A 382 9.10 -24.20 7.34
C HIS A 382 8.42 -23.32 8.40
N PRO A 383 7.79 -22.18 8.06
CA PRO A 383 7.19 -21.25 9.03
C PRO A 383 6.11 -21.86 9.93
N THR A 384 5.46 -22.95 9.51
CA THR A 384 4.42 -23.65 10.28
C THR A 384 4.95 -24.87 11.06
N GLY A 385 6.27 -25.07 11.08
CA GLY A 385 6.92 -26.22 11.70
C GLY A 385 8.28 -25.79 12.29
N LEU A 386 9.33 -26.52 11.93
CA LEU A 386 10.69 -26.18 12.37
C LEU A 386 11.10 -24.82 11.78
N TRP A 387 11.20 -23.79 12.61
CA TRP A 387 11.53 -22.42 12.19
C TRP A 387 12.51 -21.75 13.15
N PHE A 388 12.88 -20.49 12.90
CA PHE A 388 13.92 -19.80 13.68
C PHE A 388 13.59 -19.61 15.16
N ASP A 389 12.33 -19.67 15.57
CA ASP A 389 11.93 -19.63 16.98
C ASP A 389 12.00 -20.99 17.68
N ASP A 390 12.21 -22.08 16.94
CA ASP A 390 12.41 -23.41 17.51
C ASP A 390 13.75 -23.52 18.27
N ASN A 391 13.73 -24.23 19.40
CA ASN A 391 14.89 -24.41 20.27
C ASN A 391 16.02 -25.21 19.59
N THR A 392 15.68 -26.15 18.69
CA THR A 392 16.64 -26.92 17.89
C THR A 392 17.42 -26.01 16.95
N VAL A 393 16.72 -25.16 16.18
CA VAL A 393 17.34 -24.21 15.24
C VAL A 393 18.18 -23.19 16.00
N SER A 394 17.66 -22.71 17.13
CA SER A 394 18.38 -21.84 18.07
C SER A 394 19.67 -22.48 18.60
N THR A 395 19.66 -23.79 18.85
CA THR A 395 20.81 -24.56 19.35
C THR A 395 21.83 -24.85 18.24
N SER A 396 21.38 -25.22 17.04
CA SER A 396 22.26 -25.33 15.85
C SER A 396 23.04 -24.05 15.61
N ILE A 397 22.39 -22.88 15.63
CA ILE A 397 23.05 -21.58 15.43
C ILE A 397 24.10 -21.33 16.54
N THR A 398 23.77 -21.60 17.80
CA THR A 398 24.73 -21.50 18.91
C THR A 398 25.95 -22.40 18.72
N ASN A 399 25.73 -23.66 18.34
CA ASN A 399 26.82 -24.63 18.13
C ASN A 399 27.71 -24.22 16.94
N ILE A 400 27.13 -23.71 15.85
CA ILE A 400 27.86 -23.18 14.69
C ILE A 400 28.75 -22.00 15.09
N PHE A 401 28.26 -21.09 15.93
CA PHE A 401 29.05 -19.94 16.41
C PHE A 401 30.21 -20.39 17.32
N GLN A 402 29.93 -21.29 18.27
CA GLN A 402 30.94 -21.79 19.20
C GLN A 402 32.03 -22.62 18.50
N ALA A 403 31.68 -23.38 17.46
CA ALA A 403 32.63 -24.17 16.68
C ALA A 403 33.59 -23.34 15.81
N HIS A 404 33.26 -22.09 15.51
CA HIS A 404 34.11 -21.19 14.72
C HIS A 404 34.15 -19.78 15.35
N TRP A 405 34.55 -19.71 16.62
CA TRP A 405 34.78 -18.45 17.31
C TRP A 405 36.25 -18.03 17.18
N ARG A 406 36.54 -16.95 16.45
CA ARG A 406 37.92 -16.56 16.08
C ARG A 406 38.38 -15.22 16.65
N GLU A 407 37.50 -14.24 16.76
CA GLU A 407 37.83 -12.91 17.29
C GLU A 407 36.86 -12.50 18.44
N PRO A 408 37.22 -11.52 19.29
CA PRO A 408 36.43 -11.13 20.45
C PRO A 408 35.27 -10.23 20.01
N TRP A 409 34.27 -10.83 19.38
CA TRP A 409 33.05 -10.18 18.92
C TRP A 409 32.07 -10.01 20.09
N LEU A 410 31.63 -8.77 20.35
CA LEU A 410 30.63 -8.49 21.39
C LEU A 410 29.19 -8.59 20.87
N ASN A 411 29.00 -8.30 19.58
CA ASN A 411 27.72 -8.37 18.86
C ASN A 411 27.95 -8.86 17.42
N TYR A 412 26.88 -9.22 16.72
CA TYR A 412 26.97 -9.80 15.37
C TYR A 412 27.44 -8.81 14.30
N GLU A 413 27.36 -7.50 14.52
CA GLU A 413 27.86 -6.53 13.54
C GLU A 413 29.38 -6.41 13.54
N MET A 414 30.03 -6.65 14.69
CA MET A 414 31.49 -6.76 14.77
C MET A 414 32.06 -8.01 14.08
N VAL A 415 31.21 -8.98 13.72
CA VAL A 415 31.66 -10.21 13.04
C VAL A 415 31.95 -9.91 11.58
N ASP A 416 33.15 -10.31 11.13
CA ASP A 416 33.61 -10.10 9.76
C ASP A 416 32.77 -10.88 8.74
N LYS A 417 32.87 -10.47 7.47
CA LYS A 417 32.06 -11.01 6.38
C LYS A 417 32.35 -12.49 6.11
N ASP A 418 33.59 -12.93 6.30
CA ASP A 418 34.01 -14.29 5.95
C ASP A 418 33.55 -15.28 7.02
N THR A 419 33.65 -14.92 8.31
CA THR A 419 33.02 -15.64 9.43
C THR A 419 31.49 -15.69 9.26
N LYS A 420 30.83 -14.56 8.97
CA LYS A 420 29.37 -14.54 8.70
C LYS A 420 28.98 -15.49 7.57
N THR A 421 29.81 -15.56 6.53
CA THR A 421 29.63 -16.47 5.38
C THR A 421 29.89 -17.93 5.77
N HIS A 422 30.93 -18.22 6.55
CA HIS A 422 31.24 -19.56 7.05
C HIS A 422 30.12 -20.12 7.94
N TRP A 423 29.59 -19.31 8.88
CA TRP A 423 28.47 -19.71 9.73
C TRP A 423 27.18 -19.92 8.93
N TRP A 424 26.88 -19.06 7.96
CA TRP A 424 25.73 -19.24 7.07
C TRP A 424 25.85 -20.53 6.24
N ASN A 425 27.01 -20.79 5.64
CA ASN A 425 27.26 -22.02 4.87
C ASN A 425 27.20 -23.28 5.76
N SER A 426 27.63 -23.18 7.03
CA SER A 426 27.50 -24.27 7.99
C SER A 426 26.04 -24.51 8.42
N PHE A 427 25.21 -23.47 8.43
CA PHE A 427 23.77 -23.57 8.65
C PHE A 427 23.03 -24.19 7.45
N THR A 428 23.35 -23.77 6.21
CA THR A 428 22.73 -24.32 4.98
C THR A 428 23.09 -25.79 4.73
N LYS A 429 24.16 -26.29 5.37
CA LYS A 429 24.51 -27.72 5.41
C LYS A 429 23.65 -28.55 6.37
N GLN A 430 23.01 -27.94 7.38
CA GLN A 430 22.16 -28.64 8.35
C GLN A 430 20.66 -28.58 7.97
N TYR A 431 20.27 -27.57 7.20
CA TYR A 431 18.87 -27.24 6.91
C TYR A 431 18.59 -27.13 5.41
N LEU A 432 17.34 -27.39 5.02
CA LEU A 432 16.81 -27.20 3.66
C LEU A 432 15.47 -26.46 3.74
N TRP A 433 15.06 -25.76 2.68
CA TRP A 433 13.81 -25.01 2.63
C TRP A 433 13.36 -24.84 1.16
N ASN A 434 12.13 -24.35 0.94
CA ASN A 434 11.69 -23.96 -0.40
C ASN A 434 12.44 -22.70 -0.86
N VAL A 435 12.98 -22.71 -2.08
CA VAL A 435 13.75 -21.61 -2.71
C VAL A 435 12.98 -20.28 -2.70
N ASP A 436 11.65 -20.31 -2.80
CA ASP A 436 10.78 -19.12 -2.68
C ASP A 436 10.98 -18.35 -1.35
N LEU A 437 11.50 -19.04 -0.33
CA LEU A 437 11.76 -18.49 1.00
C LEU A 437 13.21 -18.02 1.21
N ASP A 438 14.13 -18.16 0.25
CA ASP A 438 15.56 -17.87 0.40
C ASP A 438 15.83 -16.51 1.09
N ALA A 439 15.20 -15.44 0.59
CA ALA A 439 15.34 -14.10 1.14
C ALA A 439 14.76 -13.96 2.56
N LEU A 440 13.71 -14.72 2.89
CA LEU A 440 13.10 -14.73 4.21
C LEU A 440 13.94 -15.54 5.20
N VAL A 441 14.42 -16.72 4.81
CA VAL A 441 15.27 -17.59 5.63
C VAL A 441 16.58 -16.89 5.95
N LYS A 442 17.20 -16.23 4.97
CA LYS A 442 18.43 -15.44 5.18
C LYS A 442 18.21 -14.31 6.19
N LYS A 443 17.10 -13.56 6.05
CA LYS A 443 16.73 -12.45 6.94
C LYS A 443 16.44 -12.92 8.38
N GLU A 444 15.64 -13.97 8.56
CA GLU A 444 15.29 -14.46 9.89
C GLU A 444 16.47 -15.21 10.55
N TYR A 445 17.35 -15.84 9.77
CA TYR A 445 18.66 -16.31 10.25
C TYR A 445 19.49 -15.17 10.81
N GLU A 446 19.65 -14.06 10.07
CA GLU A 446 20.44 -12.91 10.53
C GLU A 446 19.84 -12.30 11.79
N LYS A 447 18.52 -12.11 11.85
CA LYS A 447 17.83 -11.64 13.05
C LYS A 447 18.04 -12.57 14.26
N LYS A 448 17.97 -13.89 14.06
CA LYS A 448 18.25 -14.87 15.13
C LYS A 448 19.71 -14.86 15.53
N ALA A 449 20.63 -14.74 14.57
CA ALA A 449 22.07 -14.65 14.77
C ALA A 449 22.47 -13.47 15.67
N HIS A 450 21.94 -12.27 15.41
CA HIS A 450 22.13 -11.09 16.26
C HIS A 450 21.77 -11.36 17.72
N LYS A 451 20.55 -11.88 17.94
CA LYS A 451 20.06 -12.21 19.29
C LYS A 451 20.94 -13.28 19.97
N ARG A 452 21.29 -14.36 19.26
CA ARG A 452 22.09 -15.45 19.83
C ARG A 452 23.53 -15.03 20.15
N LEU A 453 24.17 -14.18 19.35
CA LEU A 453 25.51 -13.70 19.69
C LEU A 453 25.47 -12.80 20.95
N LYS A 454 24.50 -11.88 21.03
CA LYS A 454 24.28 -11.02 22.22
C LYS A 454 24.00 -11.84 23.48
N GLU A 455 23.19 -12.91 23.38
CA GLU A 455 22.96 -13.87 24.48
C GLU A 455 24.23 -14.60 24.89
N ILE A 456 25.03 -15.09 23.94
CA ILE A 456 26.29 -15.80 24.23
C ILE A 456 27.27 -14.87 24.94
N THR A 457 27.53 -13.68 24.38
CA THR A 457 28.51 -12.74 24.96
C THR A 457 28.07 -12.25 26.33
N TYR A 458 26.78 -11.96 26.54
CA TYR A 458 26.21 -11.65 27.86
C TYR A 458 26.43 -12.78 28.88
N ASN A 459 26.11 -14.02 28.51
CA ASN A 459 26.26 -15.15 29.43
C ASN A 459 27.74 -15.39 29.81
N VAL A 460 28.67 -15.26 28.87
CA VAL A 460 30.11 -15.45 29.11
C VAL A 460 30.67 -14.37 30.06
N SER A 461 30.46 -13.09 29.74
CA SER A 461 31.22 -11.99 30.35
C SER A 461 30.47 -11.19 31.42
N VAL A 462 29.14 -11.31 31.51
CA VAL A 462 28.33 -10.66 32.55
C VAL A 462 27.79 -11.67 33.56
N ARG A 463 27.16 -12.75 33.08
CA ARG A 463 26.43 -13.69 33.94
C ARG A 463 27.34 -14.70 34.63
N ASN A 464 28.12 -15.47 33.87
CA ASN A 464 28.89 -16.60 34.39
C ASN A 464 30.30 -16.19 34.82
N LYS A 465 30.92 -15.23 34.09
CA LYS A 465 32.28 -14.70 34.37
C LYS A 465 33.37 -15.78 34.48
N SER A 466 33.20 -16.89 33.77
CA SER A 466 34.11 -18.03 33.76
C SER A 466 34.43 -18.45 32.34
N VAL A 467 35.67 -18.93 32.11
CA VAL A 467 36.16 -19.34 30.78
C VAL A 467 35.29 -20.48 30.23
N PRO A 468 34.58 -20.29 29.10
CA PRO A 468 33.80 -21.35 28.49
C PRO A 468 34.71 -22.41 27.88
N ARG A 469 34.37 -23.70 28.04
CA ARG A 469 35.12 -24.85 27.50
C ARG A 469 35.42 -24.77 25.98
N TRP A 470 34.59 -24.05 25.23
CA TRP A 470 34.70 -23.89 23.77
C TRP A 470 35.50 -22.66 23.32
N MET A 471 35.82 -21.74 24.22
CA MET A 471 36.42 -20.44 23.88
C MET A 471 37.93 -20.38 24.18
N GLY A 472 38.37 -21.01 25.28
CA GLY A 472 39.75 -20.89 25.77
C GLY A 472 40.02 -19.57 26.48
N GLU A 473 41.09 -19.54 27.27
CA GLU A 473 41.38 -18.47 28.23
C GLU A 473 41.75 -17.14 27.55
N CYS A 474 42.70 -17.17 26.60
CA CYS A 474 43.12 -15.98 25.84
C CYS A 474 41.95 -15.24 25.15
N MET A 475 41.03 -15.99 24.54
CA MET A 475 39.86 -15.38 23.88
C MET A 475 38.84 -14.82 24.88
N PHE A 476 38.69 -15.48 26.03
CA PHE A 476 37.86 -14.98 27.13
C PHE A 476 38.41 -13.65 27.67
N GLU A 477 39.72 -13.56 27.93
CA GLU A 477 40.38 -12.33 28.38
C GLU A 477 40.19 -11.17 27.39
N ARG A 478 40.41 -11.39 26.08
CA ARG A 478 40.18 -10.37 25.03
C ARG A 478 38.73 -9.88 24.97
N ILE A 479 37.75 -10.72 25.30
CA ILE A 479 36.33 -10.29 25.41
C ILE A 479 36.08 -9.49 26.68
N MET A 480 36.68 -9.89 27.81
CA MET A 480 36.57 -9.16 29.08
C MET A 480 37.26 -7.80 29.03
N GLU A 481 38.35 -7.68 28.28
CA GLU A 481 39.06 -6.42 28.02
C GLU A 481 38.21 -5.47 27.17
N LYS A 482 37.69 -5.93 26.02
CA LYS A 482 36.84 -5.11 25.14
C LYS A 482 35.56 -4.58 25.80
N ARG A 483 35.08 -5.18 26.89
CA ARG A 483 33.95 -4.66 27.70
C ARG A 483 34.33 -3.55 28.68
N LYS A 484 35.60 -3.38 29.01
CA LYS A 484 36.07 -2.31 29.91
C LYS A 484 36.24 -0.98 29.18
N ASP A 485 36.18 -1.00 27.86
CA ASP A 485 36.23 0.20 27.01
C ASP A 485 35.02 1.12 27.29
N PRO A 486 35.24 2.38 27.73
CA PRO A 486 34.17 3.34 28.02
C PRO A 486 33.18 3.56 26.85
N GLU A 487 33.64 3.46 25.61
CA GLU A 487 32.79 3.64 24.42
C GLU A 487 31.77 2.51 24.28
N SER A 488 32.17 1.27 24.64
CA SER A 488 31.28 0.10 24.64
C SER A 488 30.20 0.18 25.74
N VAL A 489 30.54 0.75 26.90
CA VAL A 489 29.63 0.88 28.05
C VAL A 489 28.57 1.95 27.79
N GLN A 490 28.93 3.08 27.18
CA GLN A 490 27.95 4.08 26.76
C GLN A 490 26.98 3.53 25.71
N ALA A 491 27.48 2.78 24.72
CA ALA A 491 26.64 2.14 23.71
C ALA A 491 25.63 1.16 24.33
N GLU A 492 26.05 0.31 25.29
CA GLU A 492 25.13 -0.63 25.97
C GLU A 492 24.06 0.09 26.81
N VAL A 493 24.40 1.19 27.50
CA VAL A 493 23.41 1.98 28.26
C VAL A 493 22.39 2.64 27.32
N VAL A 494 22.84 3.21 26.19
CA VAL A 494 21.95 3.82 25.19
C VAL A 494 21.04 2.77 24.54
N GLU A 495 21.59 1.60 24.16
CA GLU A 495 20.81 0.50 23.59
C GLU A 495 19.73 0.00 24.58
N ARG A 496 20.08 -0.18 25.86
CA ARG A 496 19.12 -0.61 26.90
C ARG A 496 18.04 0.42 27.19
N ILE A 497 18.36 1.72 27.12
CA ILE A 497 17.36 2.79 27.21
C ILE A 497 16.39 2.73 26.03
N GLU A 498 16.89 2.49 24.81
CA GLU A 498 16.05 2.41 23.62
C GLU A 498 15.20 1.13 23.59
N GLU A 499 15.76 -0.03 23.96
CA GLU A 499 15.02 -1.28 24.18
C GLU A 499 13.91 -1.10 25.23
N ALA A 500 14.19 -0.40 26.34
CA ALA A 500 13.20 -0.12 27.38
C ALA A 500 12.07 0.80 26.91
N LYS A 501 12.37 1.84 26.10
CA LYS A 501 11.33 2.68 25.46
C LYS A 501 10.43 1.84 24.55
N VAL A 502 11.02 1.00 23.70
CA VAL A 502 10.27 0.13 22.77
C VAL A 502 9.39 -0.86 23.53
N GLN A 503 9.88 -1.47 24.62
CA GLN A 503 9.07 -2.35 25.46
C GLN A 503 7.94 -1.60 26.17
N MET A 504 8.21 -0.42 26.74
CA MET A 504 7.19 0.39 27.42
C MET A 504 6.10 0.85 26.44
N GLN A 505 6.46 1.21 25.22
CA GLN A 505 5.51 1.54 24.16
C GLN A 505 4.67 0.31 23.76
N ALA A 506 5.30 -0.85 23.53
CA ALA A 506 4.58 -2.08 23.20
C ALA A 506 3.61 -2.52 24.31
N GLN A 507 3.98 -2.36 25.59
CA GLN A 507 3.08 -2.62 26.73
C GLN A 507 1.89 -1.64 26.77
N MET A 508 2.13 -0.36 26.48
CA MET A 508 1.07 0.66 26.42
C MET A 508 0.08 0.37 25.28
N GLU A 509 0.58 0.00 24.11
CA GLU A 509 -0.22 -0.39 22.95
C GLU A 509 -1.03 -1.66 23.21
N ALA A 510 -0.43 -2.68 23.82
CA ALA A 510 -1.15 -3.89 24.23
C ALA A 510 -2.32 -3.58 25.17
N ARG A 511 -2.08 -2.79 26.22
CA ARG A 511 -3.15 -2.35 27.17
C ARG A 511 -4.27 -1.58 26.47
N PHE A 512 -3.92 -0.68 25.55
CA PHE A 512 -4.91 0.11 24.80
C PHE A 512 -5.73 -0.76 23.84
N VAL A 513 -5.12 -1.74 23.17
CA VAL A 513 -5.83 -2.71 22.33
C VAL A 513 -6.79 -3.57 23.15
N THR A 514 -6.37 -4.07 24.33
CA THR A 514 -7.25 -4.82 25.23
C THR A 514 -8.45 -3.97 25.69
N GLN A 515 -8.22 -2.74 26.14
CA GLN A 515 -9.30 -1.82 26.53
C GLN A 515 -10.31 -1.55 25.39
N LEU A 516 -9.84 -1.41 24.15
CA LEU A 516 -10.71 -1.27 22.99
C LEU A 516 -11.49 -2.55 22.66
N GLN A 517 -10.87 -3.73 22.83
CA GLN A 517 -11.54 -5.02 22.62
C GLN A 517 -12.62 -5.26 23.67
N ASP A 518 -12.37 -4.93 24.93
CA ASP A 518 -13.35 -5.03 26.02
C ASP A 518 -14.52 -4.07 25.82
N ALA A 519 -14.26 -2.82 25.39
CA ALA A 519 -15.31 -1.86 25.03
C ALA A 519 -16.18 -2.37 23.86
N LEU A 520 -15.56 -2.87 22.79
CA LEU A 520 -16.28 -3.48 21.65
C LEU A 520 -17.09 -4.72 22.03
N LYS A 521 -16.61 -5.51 23.00
CA LYS A 521 -17.35 -6.66 23.54
C LYS A 521 -18.58 -6.20 24.31
N LYS A 522 -18.44 -5.17 25.16
CA LYS A 522 -19.54 -4.56 25.92
C LYS A 522 -20.63 -3.97 25.02
N GLU A 523 -20.26 -3.19 23.99
CA GLU A 523 -21.22 -2.65 23.01
C GLU A 523 -21.98 -3.77 22.27
N ARG A 524 -21.32 -4.88 21.94
CA ARG A 524 -21.97 -6.05 21.32
C ARG A 524 -22.95 -6.75 22.26
N GLU A 525 -22.61 -6.88 23.54
CA GLU A 525 -23.47 -7.48 24.56
C GLU A 525 -24.70 -6.59 24.84
N GLU A 526 -24.52 -5.27 24.88
CA GLU A 526 -25.61 -4.29 24.99
C GLU A 526 -26.54 -4.34 23.76
N ALA A 527 -25.98 -4.30 22.54
CA ALA A 527 -26.76 -4.40 21.30
C ALA A 527 -27.50 -5.74 21.14
N ALA A 528 -26.89 -6.86 21.57
CA ALA A 528 -27.55 -8.16 21.58
C ALA A 528 -28.73 -8.20 22.58
N THR A 529 -28.57 -7.56 23.74
CA THR A 529 -29.61 -7.44 24.77
C THR A 529 -30.78 -6.58 24.28
N GLU A 530 -30.50 -5.45 23.62
CA GLU A 530 -31.53 -4.58 23.05
C GLU A 530 -32.26 -5.24 21.87
N SER A 531 -31.54 -5.92 20.98
CA SER A 531 -32.13 -6.72 19.90
C SER A 531 -33.07 -7.81 20.44
N LYS A 532 -32.67 -8.51 21.51
CA LYS A 532 -33.53 -9.50 22.19
C LYS A 532 -34.81 -8.84 22.74
N ARG A 533 -34.68 -7.69 23.41
CA ARG A 533 -35.82 -6.93 23.94
C ARG A 533 -36.77 -6.44 22.86
N MET A 534 -36.25 -5.98 21.71
CA MET A 534 -37.08 -5.61 20.55
C MET A 534 -37.83 -6.82 19.99
N MET A 535 -37.18 -7.99 19.88
CA MET A 535 -37.79 -9.22 19.42
C MET A 535 -38.89 -9.72 20.37
N GLU A 536 -38.65 -9.70 21.69
CA GLU A 536 -39.66 -10.02 22.71
C GLU A 536 -40.86 -9.07 22.64
N THR A 537 -40.62 -7.77 22.41
CA THR A 537 -41.68 -6.75 22.23
C THR A 537 -42.48 -6.96 20.94
N MET A 538 -41.82 -7.31 19.82
CA MET A 538 -42.49 -7.66 18.57
C MET A 538 -43.36 -8.91 18.72
N LEU A 539 -42.86 -9.94 19.41
CA LEU A 539 -43.63 -11.16 19.69
C LEU A 539 -44.87 -10.84 20.54
N GLN A 540 -44.73 -10.06 21.61
CA GLN A 540 -45.88 -9.64 22.42
C GLN A 540 -46.93 -8.87 21.61
N ASN A 541 -46.51 -7.96 20.74
CA ASN A 541 -47.40 -7.22 19.84
C ASN A 541 -48.06 -8.09 18.75
N LEU A 542 -47.41 -9.18 18.32
CA LEU A 542 -48.01 -10.15 17.42
C LEU A 542 -49.06 -10.99 18.15
N PHE A 543 -48.76 -11.49 19.36
CA PHE A 543 -49.72 -12.26 20.16
C PHE A 543 -50.93 -11.43 20.60
N SER A 544 -50.77 -10.14 20.93
CA SER A 544 -51.88 -9.25 21.27
C SER A 544 -52.77 -8.88 20.08
N ASN A 545 -52.30 -9.03 18.84
CA ASN A 545 -53.11 -8.84 17.64
C ASN A 545 -53.82 -10.14 17.18
N CYS A 546 -53.49 -11.29 17.76
CA CYS A 546 -54.12 -12.58 17.45
C CYS A 546 -55.33 -12.91 18.34
N SER A 547 -55.59 -12.15 19.40
CA SER A 547 -56.68 -12.39 20.36
C SER A 547 -58.07 -11.90 19.91
N GLY A 548 -58.23 -11.51 18.64
CA GLY A 548 -59.50 -11.03 18.05
C GLY A 548 -60.30 -12.08 17.25
N GLY A 549 -59.86 -13.35 17.19
CA GLY A 549 -60.55 -14.43 16.47
C GLY A 549 -61.55 -15.19 17.35
N PRO A 550 -62.71 -15.64 16.82
CA PRO A 550 -63.68 -16.43 17.59
C PRO A 550 -63.11 -17.81 17.98
N PRO A 551 -63.58 -18.42 19.08
CA PRO A 551 -63.00 -19.65 19.60
C PRO A 551 -63.24 -20.83 18.66
N PHE A 552 -62.16 -21.48 18.22
CA PHE A 552 -62.22 -22.77 17.56
C PHE A 552 -62.74 -23.83 18.56
N GLN A 553 -63.99 -24.24 18.39
CA GLN A 553 -64.52 -25.41 19.08
C GLN A 553 -63.89 -26.67 18.50
N PHE A 554 -62.95 -27.28 19.21
CA PHE A 554 -62.68 -28.70 19.03
C PHE A 554 -63.82 -29.49 19.67
N ARG A 555 -64.57 -30.21 18.83
CA ARG A 555 -65.59 -31.18 19.24
C ARG A 555 -64.91 -32.29 20.02
N ARG A 556 -65.46 -32.65 21.19
CA ARG A 556 -65.06 -33.87 21.90
C ARG A 556 -65.52 -35.08 21.10
N GLU A 557 -64.64 -36.06 20.98
CA GLU A 557 -65.03 -37.47 20.93
C GLU A 557 -64.55 -38.07 22.24
N ASP A 558 -65.44 -38.81 22.91
CA ASP A 558 -65.28 -39.21 24.31
C ASP A 558 -64.63 -40.59 24.44
N ASP A 559 -63.76 -40.73 25.46
CA ASP A 559 -63.52 -41.96 26.25
C ASP A 559 -62.90 -43.22 25.57
N PRO A 560 -62.38 -44.20 26.34
CA PRO A 560 -61.21 -44.03 27.22
C PRO A 560 -60.23 -45.23 27.18
N ASP A 561 -59.33 -45.26 28.16
CA ASP A 561 -58.81 -46.46 28.87
C ASP A 561 -57.36 -46.95 28.61
N MET A 562 -56.83 -47.58 29.67
CA MET A 562 -55.65 -48.44 29.80
C MET A 562 -54.23 -47.83 29.74
N SER A 563 -53.82 -47.32 30.91
CA SER A 563 -52.70 -47.86 31.71
C SER A 563 -51.47 -48.53 31.05
N GLY A 564 -50.29 -48.09 31.48
CA GLY A 564 -49.29 -49.02 32.04
C GLY A 564 -47.92 -49.13 31.36
N GLY A 565 -46.85 -48.95 32.15
CA GLY A 565 -45.46 -49.32 31.79
C GLY A 565 -44.78 -48.39 30.77
N GLY A 566 -43.45 -48.34 30.68
CA GLY A 566 -42.42 -49.06 31.43
C GLY A 566 -41.01 -48.57 31.06
N LEU A 567 -40.00 -48.99 31.83
CA LEU A 567 -38.59 -48.59 31.66
C LEU A 567 -37.90 -49.30 30.46
N GLY A 568 -36.85 -48.70 29.90
CA GLY A 568 -35.98 -49.30 28.86
C GLY A 568 -35.31 -48.22 27.98
N HIS A 569 -34.20 -47.57 28.34
CA HIS A 569 -32.83 -48.07 28.58
C HIS A 569 -32.02 -48.37 27.29
N GLN A 570 -30.94 -47.59 27.10
CA GLN A 570 -29.69 -47.88 26.37
C GLN A 570 -29.69 -48.10 24.83
N THR A 571 -29.25 -47.09 24.05
CA THR A 571 -27.87 -46.91 23.49
C THR A 571 -27.77 -47.28 21.98
N PRO A 572 -26.64 -47.14 21.24
CA PRO A 572 -26.57 -46.19 20.12
C PRO A 572 -26.14 -46.89 18.80
N VAL A 573 -25.21 -46.28 18.04
CA VAL A 573 -24.70 -46.69 16.69
C VAL A 573 -25.57 -46.10 15.55
N SER A 574 -25.05 -45.34 14.58
CA SER A 574 -23.65 -45.02 14.24
C SER A 574 -23.44 -43.58 13.76
#